data_AF-A0A248VX76-F1
#
_entry.id   AF-A0A248VX76-F1
#
_cell.length_a   1.000
_cell.length_b   1.000
_cell.length_c   1.000
_cell.angle_alpha   90.00
_cell.angle_beta   90.00
_cell.angle_gamma   90.00
#
_symmetry.space_group_name_H-M   'P 1'
#
loop_
_entity.id
_entity.type
_entity.pdbx_description
1 polymer ?
#
loop_
_entity_poly.entity_id
_entity_poly.type
_entity_poly.pdbx_seq_one_letter_code
_entity_poly.pdbx_strand_id
1 'polypeptide(L)' 'MEEARNKERGDAINTIRQLMQDYEITTADLIVKKTRKARSPVMPKYKDPNSDKTWSGMGKPPAWIAGKDREAFLIA' A
#
# COMPACT_ATOMS: atom_id res chain seq x y z
N MET A 1 23.71 -25.36 -1.93
CA MET A 1 23.67 -23.87 -2.03
C MET A 1 22.76 -23.23 -0.97
N GLU A 2 21.93 -23.98 -0.24
CA GLU A 2 21.07 -23.42 0.84
C GLU A 2 21.79 -23.26 2.19
N GLU A 3 22.84 -24.04 2.44
CA GLU A 3 23.58 -24.03 3.72
C GLU A 3 24.41 -22.76 3.94
N ALA A 4 24.94 -22.15 2.87
CA ALA A 4 25.65 -20.87 2.95
C ALA A 4 24.69 -19.77 3.43
N ARG A 5 23.48 -19.75 2.88
CA ARG A 5 22.45 -18.76 3.24
C ARG A 5 21.96 -18.93 4.68
N ASN A 6 21.93 -20.15 5.22
CA ASN A 6 21.54 -20.37 6.61
C ASN A 6 22.63 -19.92 7.60
N LYS A 7 23.91 -20.15 7.26
CA LYS A 7 25.04 -19.67 8.07
C LYS A 7 25.12 -18.16 8.11
N GLU A 8 24.95 -17.50 6.97
CA GLU A 8 24.91 -16.03 6.88
C GLU A 8 23.73 -15.44 7.67
N ARG A 9 22.58 -16.12 7.66
CA ARG A 9 21.43 -15.71 8.48
C ARG A 9 21.69 -15.87 9.97
N GLY A 10 22.37 -16.94 10.38
CA GLY A 10 22.75 -17.16 11.79
C GLY A 10 23.68 -16.06 12.30
N ASP A 11 24.68 -15.69 11.50
CA ASP A 11 25.63 -14.62 11.80
C ASP A 11 24.93 -13.25 11.90
N ALA A 12 24.03 -12.96 10.95
CA ALA A 12 23.22 -11.75 10.97
C ALA A 12 22.32 -11.67 12.22
N ILE A 13 21.70 -12.79 12.63
CA ILE A 13 20.86 -12.84 13.84
C ILE A 13 21.68 -12.57 15.09
N ASN A 14 22.91 -13.10 15.17
CA ASN A 14 23.78 -12.85 16.31
C ASN A 14 24.19 -11.37 16.39
N THR A 15 24.57 -10.78 15.26
CA THR A 15 24.89 -9.35 15.16
C THR A 15 23.71 -8.48 15.58
N ILE A 16 22.49 -8.79 15.10
CA ILE A 16 21.28 -8.06 15.51
C ILE A 16 21.06 -8.18 17.02
N ARG A 17 21.26 -9.37 17.60
CA ARG A 17 21.08 -9.57 19.05
C ARG A 17 22.07 -8.77 19.89
N GLN A 18 23.32 -8.68 19.45
CA GLN A 18 24.35 -7.85 20.10
C GLN A 18 23.98 -6.37 20.05
N LEU A 19 23.56 -5.88 18.88
CA LEU A 19 23.11 -4.49 18.73
C LEU A 19 21.85 -4.21 19.56
N MET A 20 20.91 -5.15 19.66
CA MET A 20 19.74 -4.99 20.52
C MET A 20 20.10 -4.87 22.00
N GLN A 21 21.16 -5.54 22.45
CA GLN A 21 21.64 -5.45 23.83
C GLN A 21 22.39 -4.14 24.10
N ASP A 22 23.25 -3.72 23.18
CA ASP A 22 24.08 -2.50 23.32
C ASP A 22 23.23 -1.22 23.33
N TYR A 23 22.19 -1.19 22.50
CA TYR A 23 21.31 -0.02 22.33
C TYR A 23 19.98 -0.14 23.09
N GLU A 24 19.81 -1.17 23.92
CA GLU A 24 18.57 -1.45 24.67
C GLU A 24 17.31 -1.49 23.76
N ILE A 25 17.50 -1.88 22.49
CA ILE A 25 16.43 -1.94 21.49
C ILE A 25 15.62 -3.21 21.75
N THR A 26 14.34 -3.01 22.07
CA THR A 26 13.42 -4.13 22.28
C THR A 26 12.79 -4.56 20.96
N THR A 27 12.29 -5.80 20.92
CA THR A 27 11.54 -6.29 19.74
C THR A 27 10.35 -5.41 19.39
N ALA A 28 9.78 -4.68 20.36
CA ALA A 28 8.69 -3.74 20.15
C ALA A 28 9.10 -2.52 19.30
N ASP A 29 10.34 -2.04 19.43
CA ASP A 29 10.88 -0.92 18.65
C ASP A 29 11.15 -1.33 17.19
N LEU A 30 11.56 -2.58 16.97
CA LEU A 30 11.74 -3.16 15.63
C LEU A 30 10.44 -3.37 14.86
N ILE A 31 9.28 -3.33 15.54
CA ILE A 31 7.98 -3.41 14.87
C ILE A 31 7.72 -2.07 14.20
N VAL A 32 8.24 -1.90 12.99
CA VAL A 32 7.79 -0.85 12.09
C VAL A 32 6.34 -1.19 11.73
N LYS A 33 5.38 -0.61 12.46
CA LYS A 33 3.96 -0.64 12.06
C LYS A 33 3.94 -0.12 10.65
N LYS A 34 3.71 -1.01 9.68
CA LYS A 34 3.52 -0.67 8.29
C LYS A 34 2.22 0.14 8.23
N THR A 35 2.32 1.44 8.51
CA THR A 35 1.21 2.36 8.36
C THR A 35 0.88 2.28 6.88
N ARG A 36 -0.25 1.63 6.57
CA ARG A 36 -0.79 1.72 5.23
C ARG A 36 -1.01 3.21 5.05
N LYS A 37 -0.15 3.87 4.27
CA LYS A 37 -0.31 5.27 3.87
C LYS A 37 -1.79 5.43 3.52
N ALA A 38 -2.52 6.21 4.31
CA ALA A 38 -3.92 6.49 4.01
C ALA A 38 -3.92 7.08 2.61
N ARG A 39 -4.50 6.36 1.65
CA ARG A 39 -4.63 6.88 0.28
C ARG A 39 -5.49 8.13 0.43
N SER A 40 -4.94 9.29 0.08
CA SER A 40 -5.72 10.53 0.02
C SER A 40 -6.99 10.25 -0.78
N PRO A 41 -8.17 10.68 -0.28
CA PRO A 41 -9.42 10.48 -1.01
C PRO A 41 -9.27 11.14 -2.37
N VAL A 42 -9.23 10.31 -3.42
CA VAL A 42 -9.13 10.80 -4.79
C VAL A 42 -10.48 11.40 -5.11
N MET A 43 -10.52 12.71 -5.35
CA MET A 43 -11.74 13.40 -5.71
C MET A 43 -12.41 12.65 -6.88
N PRO A 44 -13.68 12.25 -6.74
CA PRO A 44 -14.39 11.59 -7.83
C PRO A 44 -14.48 12.57 -9.01
N LYS A 45 -13.97 12.16 -10.18
CA LYS A 45 -13.93 12.97 -11.40
C LYS A 45 -15.16 12.76 -12.28
N TYR A 46 -15.85 11.63 -12.11
CA TYR A 46 -17.03 11.26 -12.89
C TYR A 46 -18.18 10.84 -11.98
N LYS A 47 -19.43 11.18 -12.34
CA LYS A 47 -20.66 10.80 -11.64
C LYS A 47 -21.72 10.30 -12.62
N ASP A 48 -22.34 9.17 -12.30
CA ASP A 48 -23.49 8.64 -13.04
C ASP A 48 -24.77 9.41 -12.65
N PRO A 49 -25.52 10.01 -13.61
CA PRO A 49 -26.75 10.74 -13.32
C PRO A 49 -27.92 9.84 -12.92
N ASN A 50 -27.86 8.54 -13.18
CA ASN A 50 -28.97 7.61 -12.91
C ASN A 50 -28.82 6.87 -11.56
N SER A 51 -27.59 6.62 -11.12
CA SER A 51 -27.28 5.78 -9.97
C SER A 51 -26.45 6.47 -8.89
N ASP A 52 -26.12 7.76 -9.06
CA ASP A 52 -25.23 8.54 -8.19
C ASP A 52 -23.83 7.91 -7.95
N LYS A 53 -23.44 6.93 -8.78
CA LYS A 53 -22.16 6.25 -8.64
C LYS A 53 -21.05 7.16 -9.13
N THR A 54 -19.99 7.29 -8.32
CA THR A 54 -18.84 8.11 -8.67
C THR A 54 -17.63 7.26 -9.05
N TRP A 55 -16.80 7.79 -9.95
CA TRP A 55 -15.57 7.16 -10.38
C TRP A 55 -14.45 8.19 -10.49
N SER A 56 -13.31 7.92 -9.86
CA SER A 56 -12.18 8.86 -9.81
C SER A 56 -11.28 8.81 -11.06
N GLY A 57 -11.67 8.08 -12.10
CA GLY A 57 -10.87 7.90 -13.32
C GLY A 57 -9.65 6.98 -13.16
N MET A 58 -9.40 6.46 -11.95
CA MET A 58 -8.35 5.48 -11.67
C MET A 58 -8.90 4.04 -11.71
N GLY A 59 -8.18 3.16 -12.38
CA GLY A 59 -8.50 1.73 -12.47
C GLY A 59 -9.50 1.38 -13.56
N LYS A 60 -10.15 0.22 -13.42
CA LYS A 60 -11.10 -0.29 -14.42
C LYS A 60 -12.38 0.57 -14.40
N PRO A 61 -12.82 1.11 -15.54
CA PRO A 61 -14.04 1.92 -15.59
C PRO A 61 -15.26 1.05 -15.22
N PRO A 62 -16.21 1.60 -14.45
CA PRO A 62 -17.47 0.93 -14.16
C PRO A 62 -18.36 0.84 -15.41
N ALA A 63 -19.30 -0.11 -15.42
CA ALA A 63 -20.12 -0.45 -16.58
C ALA A 63 -20.95 0.73 -17.14
N TRP A 64 -21.28 1.73 -16.32
CA TRP A 64 -22.07 2.89 -16.74
C TRP A 64 -21.29 3.90 -17.59
N ILE A 65 -19.96 3.98 -17.43
CA ILE A 65 -19.07 4.85 -18.24
C ILE A 65 -18.22 4.07 -19.24
N ALA A 66 -18.13 2.74 -19.10
CA ALA A 66 -17.39 1.89 -20.01
C ALA A 66 -17.98 1.93 -21.43
N GLY A 67 -17.21 2.39 -22.41
CA GLY A 67 -17.63 2.48 -23.82
C GLY A 67 -18.54 3.67 -24.15
N LYS A 68 -18.85 4.56 -23.19
CA LYS A 68 -19.56 5.81 -23.42
C LYS A 68 -18.61 7.00 -23.44
N ASP A 69 -19.11 8.13 -23.92
CA ASP A 69 -18.41 9.41 -23.80
C ASP A 69 -18.21 9.77 -22.33
N ARG A 70 -16.96 9.94 -21.91
CA ARG A 70 -16.60 10.13 -20.50
C ARG A 70 -16.80 11.58 -20.06
N GLU A 71 -16.79 12.51 -21.01
CA GLU A 71 -16.92 13.95 -20.75
C GLU A 71 -18.34 14.28 -20.32
N ALA A 72 -19.34 13.56 -20.84
CA ALA A 72 -20.74 13.64 -20.42
C ALA A 72 -21.00 13.31 -18.94
N PHE A 73 -20.07 12.61 -18.27
CA PHE A 73 -20.19 12.23 -16.86
C PHE A 73 -19.21 12.98 -15.95
N LEU A 74 -18.45 13.94 -16.48
CA LEU A 74 -17.44 14.67 -15.74
C LEU A 74 -18.11 15.61 -14.73
N ILE A 75 -17.78 15.44 -13.45
CA ILE A 75 -18.12 16.39 -12.39
C ILE A 75 -16.91 17.33 -12.25
N ALA A 76 -17.03 18.54 -12.79
CA ALA A 76 -16.05 19.62 -12.62
C ALA A 76 -16.18 20.25 -11.23
#